data_AF-A0A1I7TMM5-F1
#
_entry.id   AF-A0A1I7TMM5-F1
#
_cell.length_a   1.000
_cell.length_b   1.000
_cell.length_c   1.000
_cell.angle_alpha   90.00
_cell.angle_beta   90.00
_cell.angle_gamma   90.00
#
_symmetry.space_group_name_H-M   'P 1'
#
loop_
_entity.id
_entity.type
_entity.pdbx_description
1 polymer ?
#
loop_
_entity_poly.entity_id
_entity_poly.type
_entity_poly.pdbx_seq_one_letter_code
_entity_poly.pdbx_strand_id
1 'polypeptide(L)'
;MNGGNPKLRRLYLRLKHFILGTILNGIEGIWRDDHDWITYTSFDNLKCQFNSSFEIRRNDGTIASIVSTGRFEQQDFSVYIWPDYKGVPYPLNTNDYE
;
A
#
# COMPACT_ATOMS: atom_id res chain seq x y z
N MET A 1 -5.29 7.99 -18.75
CA MET A 1 -3.93 8.45 -18.37
C MET A 1 -2.94 7.34 -18.70
N ASN A 2 -2.02 7.55 -19.67
CA ASN A 2 -1.04 6.54 -20.11
C ASN A 2 0.39 6.78 -19.56
N GLY A 3 0.52 7.49 -18.43
CA GLY A 3 1.81 7.89 -17.85
C GLY A 3 2.35 6.98 -16.73
N GLY A 4 1.81 5.77 -16.57
CA GLY A 4 2.21 4.86 -15.49
C GLY A 4 3.41 3.98 -15.84
N ASN A 5 4.25 3.64 -14.86
CA ASN A 5 5.28 2.62 -15.00
C ASN A 5 4.73 1.25 -14.52
N PRO A 6 4.47 0.28 -15.41
CA PRO A 6 3.93 -1.03 -15.03
C PRO A 6 4.90 -1.88 -14.18
N LYS A 7 6.19 -1.49 -14.14
CA LYS A 7 7.23 -2.12 -13.31
C LYS A 7 7.40 -1.44 -11.95
N LEU A 8 6.64 -0.40 -11.64
CA LEU A 8 6.69 0.20 -10.30
C LEU A 8 6.26 -0.85 -9.26
N ARG A 9 7.06 -0.99 -8.21
CA ARG A 9 6.79 -1.94 -7.10
C ARG A 9 6.81 -1.27 -5.73
N ARG A 10 7.56 -0.18 -5.60
CA ARG A 10 7.57 0.65 -4.39
C ARG A 10 7.75 2.12 -4.75
N LEU A 11 7.08 2.97 -3.99
CA LEU A 11 7.29 4.42 -3.96
C LEU A 11 7.33 4.85 -2.49
N TYR A 12 8.27 5.73 -2.12
CA TYR A 12 8.29 6.39 -0.81
C TYR A 12 8.25 7.89 -1.04
N LEU A 13 7.35 8.58 -0.33
CA LEU A 13 7.20 10.02 -0.41
C LEU A 13 7.02 10.61 0.99
N ARG A 14 7.62 11.78 1.20
CA ARG A 14 7.39 12.63 2.36
C ARG A 14 6.93 14.00 1.89
N LEU A 15 5.80 14.47 2.39
CA LEU A 15 5.17 15.72 1.98
C LEU A 15 5.09 16.65 3.19
N LYS A 16 5.46 17.93 3.04
CA LYS A 16 5.42 18.90 4.14
C LYS A 16 4.01 19.36 4.53
N HIS A 17 3.03 19.21 3.64
CA HIS A 17 1.63 19.59 3.85
C HIS A 17 0.74 18.41 3.47
N PHE A 18 0.72 17.41 4.35
CA PHE A 18 0.01 16.17 4.12
C PHE A 18 -1.41 16.25 4.70
N ILE A 19 -2.43 16.21 3.83
CA ILE A 19 -3.83 16.07 4.24
C ILE A 19 -4.37 14.83 3.52
N LEU A 20 -4.45 13.72 4.25
CA LEU A 20 -4.83 12.40 3.72
C LEU A 20 -6.15 12.46 2.93
N GLY A 21 -7.17 13.11 3.50
CA GLY A 21 -8.49 13.22 2.86
C GLY A 21 -8.43 13.91 1.50
N THR A 22 -7.59 14.95 1.37
CA THR A 22 -7.39 15.64 0.08
C THR A 22 -6.66 14.76 -0.93
N ILE A 23 -5.66 13.99 -0.47
CA ILE A 23 -4.85 13.10 -1.32
C ILE A 23 -5.70 11.94 -1.85
N LEU A 24 -6.55 11.37 -1.00
CA LEU A 24 -7.39 10.22 -1.35
C LEU A 24 -8.72 10.62 -2.01
N ASN A 25 -9.05 11.91 -2.06
CA ASN A 25 -10.31 12.37 -2.62
C ASN A 25 -10.45 11.95 -4.09
N GLY A 26 -11.53 11.22 -4.41
CA GLY A 26 -11.79 10.69 -5.75
C GLY A 26 -10.95 9.46 -6.13
N ILE A 27 -10.15 8.91 -5.22
CA ILE A 27 -9.45 7.63 -5.42
C ILE A 27 -10.33 6.52 -4.83
N GLU A 28 -10.79 5.61 -5.69
CA GLU A 28 -11.50 4.41 -5.26
C GLU A 28 -10.52 3.42 -4.60
N GLY A 29 -10.79 3.09 -3.34
CA GLY A 29 -9.99 2.16 -2.55
C GLY A 29 -10.68 1.76 -1.24
N ILE A 30 -10.09 0.81 -0.54
CA ILE A 30 -10.65 0.21 0.68
C ILE A 30 -9.64 0.37 1.81
N TRP A 31 -10.10 0.77 2.99
CA TRP A 31 -9.29 0.71 4.20
C TRP A 31 -9.22 -0.74 4.70
N ARG A 32 -8.00 -1.25 4.81
CA ARG A 32 -7.72 -2.47 5.54
C ARG A 32 -7.19 -2.09 6.90
N ASP A 33 -8.04 -2.23 7.91
CA ASP A 33 -7.72 -2.06 9.31
C ASP A 33 -7.70 -3.45 9.96
N ASP A 34 -6.58 -4.17 9.82
CA ASP A 34 -6.45 -5.51 10.42
C ASP A 34 -5.77 -5.45 11.78
N HIS A 35 -6.16 -6.39 12.65
CA HIS A 35 -5.47 -6.59 13.91
C HIS A 35 -4.09 -7.25 13.72
N ASP A 36 -3.84 -7.83 12.54
CA ASP A 36 -2.59 -8.49 12.18
C ASP A 36 -1.68 -7.62 11.32
N TRP A 37 -0.37 -7.71 11.58
CA TRP A 37 0.64 -6.94 10.87
C TRP A 37 0.99 -7.58 9.52
N ILE A 38 0.88 -6.81 8.44
CA ILE A 38 1.32 -7.22 7.10
C ILE A 38 2.79 -6.86 6.94
N THR A 39 3.58 -7.80 6.40
CA THR A 39 4.99 -7.57 6.08
C THR A 39 5.15 -7.12 4.62
N TYR A 40 5.78 -5.97 4.43
CA TYR A 40 6.09 -5.36 3.16
C TYR A 40 7.60 -5.40 2.93
N THR A 41 8.04 -5.95 1.80
CA THR A 41 9.47 -6.06 1.48
C THR A 41 9.87 -4.98 0.48
N SER A 42 10.89 -4.20 0.83
CA SER A 42 11.53 -3.22 -0.04
C SER A 42 12.64 -3.86 -0.89
N PHE A 43 13.06 -3.19 -1.97
CA PHE A 43 14.09 -3.66 -2.90
C PHE A 43 15.44 -3.97 -2.24
N ASP A 44 15.78 -3.26 -1.17
CA ASP A 44 16.97 -3.46 -0.33
C ASP A 44 16.81 -4.61 0.69
N ASN A 45 15.75 -5.43 0.55
CA ASN A 45 15.33 -6.47 1.48
C ASN A 45 14.91 -5.97 2.87
N LEU A 46 14.76 -4.66 3.05
CA LEU A 46 14.20 -4.12 4.29
C LEU A 46 12.73 -4.54 4.41
N LYS A 47 12.39 -5.13 5.54
CA LYS A 47 11.02 -5.54 5.87
C LYS A 47 10.39 -4.47 6.76
N CYS A 48 9.26 -3.93 6.32
CA CYS A 48 8.42 -3.06 7.13
C CYS A 48 7.15 -3.81 7.49
N GLN A 49 6.64 -3.58 8.69
CA GLN A 49 5.37 -4.14 9.11
C GLN A 49 4.38 -3.00 9.35
N PHE A 50 3.16 -3.14 8.85
CA PHE A 50 2.07 -2.21 9.09
C PHE A 50 0.77 -2.99 9.34
N ASN A 51 -0.06 -2.49 10.26
CA ASN A 51 -1.36 -3.07 10.62
C ASN A 51 -2.54 -2.37 9.94
N SER A 52 -2.28 -1.32 9.17
CA SER A 52 -3.32 -0.61 8.41
C SER A 52 -2.79 -0.15 7.08
N SER A 53 -3.65 -0.15 6.07
CA SER A 53 -3.33 0.37 4.74
C SER A 53 -4.59 0.84 4.00
N PHE A 54 -4.41 1.79 3.10
CA PHE A 54 -5.42 2.10 2.09
C PHE A 54 -5.07 1.35 0.80
N GLU A 55 -5.97 0.49 0.34
CA GLU A 55 -5.75 -0.39 -0.80
C GLU A 55 -6.50 0.09 -2.03
N ILE A 56 -5.78 0.22 -3.15
CA ILE A 56 -6.37 0.42 -4.47
C ILE A 56 -6.24 -0.90 -5.23
N ARG A 57 -7.37 -1.41 -5.75
CA ARG A 57 -7.43 -2.66 -6.50
C ARG A 57 -7.79 -2.38 -7.94
N ARG A 58 -7.03 -2.95 -8.88
CA ARG A 58 -7.32 -2.89 -10.31
C ARG A 58 -7.98 -4.18 -10.78
N ASN A 59 -8.71 -4.11 -11.89
CA ASN A 59 -9.42 -5.25 -12.47
C ASN A 59 -8.50 -6.40 -12.90
N ASP A 60 -7.20 -6.13 -13.09
CA ASP A 60 -6.19 -7.13 -13.41
C ASP A 60 -5.64 -7.88 -12.18
N GLY A 61 -6.18 -7.60 -10.99
CA GLY A 61 -5.73 -8.19 -9.72
C GLY A 61 -4.53 -7.47 -9.09
N THR A 62 -4.01 -6.40 -9.70
CA THR A 62 -2.95 -5.59 -9.09
C THR A 62 -3.50 -4.87 -7.87
N ILE A 63 -2.76 -4.98 -6.76
CA ILE A 63 -3.08 -4.30 -5.50
C ILE A 63 -1.97 -3.31 -5.20
N ALA A 64 -2.32 -2.04 -5.02
CA ALA A 64 -1.45 -1.03 -4.45
C ALA A 64 -1.88 -0.75 -3.01
N SER A 65 -1.01 -1.08 -2.07
CA SER A 65 -1.21 -0.81 -0.64
C SER A 65 -0.43 0.45 -0.26
N ILE A 66 -1.15 1.44 0.25
CA ILE A 66 -0.60 2.71 0.75
C ILE A 66 -0.53 2.62 2.27
N VAL A 67 0.69 2.68 2.80
CA VAL A 67 0.99 2.49 4.22
C VAL A 67 1.78 3.68 4.77
N SER A 68 1.59 3.94 6.05
CA SER A 68 2.38 4.91 6.79
C SER A 68 2.48 4.51 8.25
N THR A 69 3.54 4.95 8.92
CA THR A 69 3.67 4.84 10.37
C THR A 69 2.68 5.78 11.05
N GLY A 70 2.07 5.32 12.16
CA GLY A 70 1.13 6.14 12.93
C GLY A 70 -0.04 6.67 12.10
N ARG A 71 -0.59 5.87 11.18
CA ARG A 71 -1.73 6.28 10.33
C ARG A 71 -1.52 7.64 9.64
N PHE A 72 -0.35 7.84 9.05
CA PHE A 72 0.02 9.04 8.28
C PHE A 72 0.33 10.30 9.11
N GLU A 73 0.53 10.17 10.42
CA GLU A 73 0.97 11.27 11.30
C GLU A 73 2.34 11.84 10.91
N GLN A 74 3.25 11.00 10.39
CA GLN A 74 4.62 11.41 10.04
C GLN A 74 4.72 12.11 8.67
N GLN A 75 3.57 12.33 8.02
CA GLN A 75 3.48 13.00 6.71
C GLN A 75 4.32 12.35 5.61
N ASP A 76 4.68 11.08 5.82
CA ASP A 76 5.25 10.22 4.81
C ASP A 76 4.36 9.01 4.57
N PHE A 77 4.51 8.41 3.40
CA PHE A 77 3.83 7.18 3.06
C PHE A 77 4.69 6.38 2.09
N SER A 78 4.51 5.07 2.15
CA SER A 78 5.01 4.15 1.16
C SER A 78 3.84 3.57 0.38
N VAL A 79 4.04 3.35 -0.90
CA VAL A 79 3.15 2.56 -1.75
C VAL A 79 3.90 1.29 -2.10
N TYR A 80 3.26 0.14 -1.87
CA TYR A 80 3.74 -1.18 -2.26
C TYR A 80 2.76 -1.79 -3.26
N ILE A 81 3.26 -2.24 -4.40
CA ILE A 81 2.44 -2.79 -5.49
C ILE A 81 2.71 -4.28 -5.59
N TRP A 82 1.63 -5.06 -5.65
CA TRP A 82 1.64 -6.51 -5.69
C TRP A 82 1.27 -7.05 -7.09
N PRO A 83 1.88 -8.15 -7.56
CA PRO A 83 2.96 -8.91 -6.92
C PRO A 83 4.19 -8.05 -6.66
N ASP A 84 4.87 -8.29 -5.55
CA ASP A 84 5.98 -7.45 -5.10
C ASP A 84 7.18 -7.50 -6.07
N TYR A 85 8.28 -6.83 -5.73
CA TYR A 85 9.46 -6.83 -6.61
C TYR A 85 10.12 -8.21 -6.78
N LYS A 86 9.77 -9.19 -5.95
CA LYS A 86 10.20 -10.60 -6.04
C LYS A 86 9.14 -11.49 -6.68
N GLY A 87 7.98 -10.94 -7.06
CA GLY A 87 6.86 -11.69 -7.61
C GLY A 87 6.03 -12.41 -6.56
N VAL A 88 6.18 -12.11 -5.28
CA VAL A 88 5.35 -12.68 -4.20
C VAL A 88 3.95 -12.06 -4.31
N PRO A 89 2.87 -12.86 -4.22
CA PRO A 89 1.50 -12.35 -4.28
C PRO A 89 1.10 -11.59 -3.00
N TYR A 90 0.02 -10.82 -3.08
CA TYR A 90 -0.52 -10.10 -1.93
C TYR A 90 -0.93 -11.06 -0.81
N PRO A 91 -0.56 -10.82 0.46
CA PRO A 91 -1.05 -11.62 1.58
C PRO A 91 -2.54 -11.32 1.81
N LEU A 92 -3.38 -12.24 1.32
CA LEU A 92 -4.80 -12.30 1.66
C LEU A 92 -4.92 -12.72 3.13
N ASN A 93 -5.83 -12.10 3.88
CA ASN A 93 -6.23 -12.67 5.16
C ASN A 93 -6.80 -14.06 4.92
N THR A 94 -6.36 -15.04 5.68
CA THR A 94 -6.93 -16.40 5.67
C THR A 94 -8.29 -16.50 6.38
N ASN A 95 -8.92 -15.39 6.74
CA ASN A 95 -10.19 -15.38 7.47
C ASN A 95 -11.43 -15.15 6.57
N ASP A 96 -11.30 -15.19 5.24
CA ASP A 96 -12.44 -15.03 4.32
C ASP A 96 -13.28 -16.31 4.12
N TYR A 97 -13.22 -17.27 5.04
CA TYR A 97 -14.18 -18.38 5.11
C TYR A 97 -14.41 -18.84 6.56
N GLU A 98 -15.41 -18.26 7.22
CA GLU A 98 -16.37 -18.95 8.11
C GLU A 98 -17.62 -18.09 8.34
#